data_AF-A0A9D1GG02-F1
#
_entry.id   AF-A0A9D1GG02-F1
#
_cell.length_a   1.000
_cell.length_b   1.000
_cell.length_c   1.000
_cell.angle_alpha   90.00
_cell.angle_beta   90.00
_cell.angle_gamma   90.00
#
_symmetry.space_group_name_H-M   'P 1'
#
loop_
_entity.id
_entity.type
_entity.pdbx_description
1 polymer ?
#
loop_
_entity_poly.entity_id
_entity_poly.type
_entity_poly.pdbx_seq_one_letter_code
_entity_poly.pdbx_strand_id
1 'polypeptide(L)'
;MLHRIVGNFANSSPETQVQTQVRYYLKEFYLKDPDSYKSVDWSNIHKTDNGYRVTHKYRAKNSFGAYVTEYKTFYLNDEFTITGVY
;
A
#
# COMPACT_ATOMS: atom_id res chain seq x y z
N MET A 1 4.19 15.48 -15.40
CA MET A 1 2.74 15.32 -15.66
C MET A 1 2.30 14.03 -14.98
N LEU A 2 1.78 14.09 -13.76
CA LEU A 2 1.23 12.92 -13.08
C LEU A 2 -0.23 12.75 -13.55
N HIS A 3 -0.50 11.69 -14.31
CA HIS A 3 -1.85 11.34 -14.69
C HIS A 3 -2.59 10.81 -13.46
N ARG A 4 -3.35 11.69 -12.81
CA ARG A 4 -4.38 11.30 -11.86
C ARG A 4 -5.42 10.51 -12.65
N ILE A 5 -5.40 9.18 -12.54
CA ILE A 5 -6.49 8.34 -13.04
C ILE A 5 -7.71 8.67 -12.17
N VAL A 6 -8.53 9.61 -12.65
CA VAL A 6 -9.82 9.95 -12.04
C VAL A 6 -10.83 8.87 -12.45
N GLY A 7 -10.67 7.67 -11.91
CA GLY A 7 -11.79 6.77 -11.73
C GLY A 7 -12.66 7.30 -10.58
N ASN A 8 -13.96 7.01 -10.58
CA ASN A 8 -14.96 7.41 -9.58
C ASN A 8 -14.65 6.91 -8.14
N PHE A 9 -13.51 7.31 -7.55
CA PHE A 9 -13.11 6.96 -6.18
C PHE A 9 -13.67 7.91 -5.12
N ALA A 10 -14.35 8.98 -5.52
CA ALA A 10 -14.88 10.01 -4.63
C ALA A 10 -15.81 9.45 -3.52
N ASN A 11 -16.32 8.23 -3.66
CA ASN A 11 -17.21 7.56 -2.69
C ASN A 11 -16.65 6.24 -2.11
N SER A 12 -15.37 5.91 -2.31
CA SER A 12 -14.80 4.67 -1.75
C SER A 12 -14.40 4.86 -0.28
N SER A 13 -14.62 3.83 0.56
CA SER A 13 -14.28 3.90 1.99
C SER A 13 -12.79 4.23 2.20
N PRO A 14 -12.41 4.89 3.31
CA PRO A 14 -11.00 5.12 3.64
C PRO A 14 -10.18 3.82 3.60
N GLU A 15 -10.80 2.69 3.95
CA GLU A 15 -10.19 1.38 3.86
C GLU A 15 -9.81 0.99 2.43
N THR A 16 -10.77 1.10 1.51
CA THR A 16 -10.55 0.81 0.09
C THR A 16 -9.44 1.69 -0.47
N GLN A 17 -9.43 2.98 -0.11
CA GLN A 17 -8.43 3.93 -0.58
C GLN A 17 -7.04 3.60 -0.04
N VAL A 18 -6.90 3.41 1.27
CA VAL A 18 -5.62 3.04 1.91
C VAL A 18 -5.04 1.76 1.30
N GLN A 19 -5.83 0.68 1.22
CA GLN A 19 -5.33 -0.58 0.68
C GLN A 19 -4.96 -0.47 -0.80
N THR A 20 -5.71 0.32 -1.58
CA THR A 20 -5.40 0.56 -3.00
C THR A 20 -4.09 1.32 -3.16
N GLN A 21 -3.87 2.36 -2.36
CA GLN A 21 -2.65 3.15 -2.39
C GLN A 21 -1.43 2.34 -1.92
N VAL A 22 -1.57 1.49 -0.89
CA VAL A 22 -0.51 0.58 -0.47
C VAL A 22 -0.17 -0.44 -1.57
N ARG A 23 -1.17 -1.06 -2.21
CA ARG A 23 -0.94 -1.99 -3.32
C ARG A 23 -0.25 -1.32 -4.51
N TYR A 24 -0.71 -0.12 -4.86
CA TYR A 24 -0.11 0.67 -5.93
C TYR A 24 1.34 1.02 -5.61
N TYR A 25 1.61 1.53 -4.41
CA TYR A 25 2.95 1.86 -3.97
C TYR A 25 3.90 0.65 -4.00
N LEU A 26 3.42 -0.50 -3.51
CA LEU A 26 4.21 -1.73 -3.53
C LEU A 26 4.61 -2.12 -4.95
N LYS A 27 3.67 -2.09 -5.89
CA LYS A 27 3.91 -2.52 -7.28
C LYS A 27 4.74 -1.52 -8.08
N GLU A 28 4.48 -0.23 -7.95
CA GLU A 28 5.11 0.78 -8.80
C GLU A 28 6.47 1.27 -8.27
N PHE A 29 6.65 1.28 -6.94
CA PHE A 29 7.79 1.98 -6.34
C PHE A 29 8.65 1.13 -5.40
N TYR A 30 8.12 0.04 -4.84
CA TYR A 30 8.83 -0.70 -3.78
C TYR A 30 9.40 -2.05 -4.25
N LEU A 31 8.57 -2.90 -4.86
CA LEU A 31 8.93 -4.27 -5.20
C LEU A 31 9.78 -4.33 -6.47
N LYS A 32 10.76 -5.24 -6.48
CA LYS A 32 11.60 -5.51 -7.66
C LYS A 32 10.90 -6.36 -8.72
N ASP A 33 10.00 -7.24 -8.29
CA ASP A 33 9.12 -8.05 -9.14
C ASP A 33 7.67 -7.77 -8.73
N PRO A 34 7.01 -6.77 -9.34
CA PRO A 34 5.64 -6.37 -8.97
C PRO A 34 4.60 -7.48 -9.16
N ASP A 35 4.81 -8.34 -10.15
CA ASP A 35 3.91 -9.47 -10.46
C ASP A 35 4.00 -10.59 -9.41
N SER A 36 5.09 -10.63 -8.65
CA SER A 36 5.21 -11.56 -7.52
C SER A 36 4.38 -11.18 -6.29
N TYR A 37 3.81 -9.97 -6.23
CA TYR A 37 3.04 -9.50 -5.07
C TYR A 37 1.82 -10.38 -4.80
N LYS A 38 1.71 -10.86 -3.56
CA LYS A 38 0.54 -11.57 -3.03
C LYS A 38 0.15 -11.00 -1.68
N SER A 39 -1.04 -10.40 -1.61
CA SER A 39 -1.66 -9.97 -0.35
C SER A 39 -1.86 -11.18 0.55
N VAL A 40 -1.49 -11.07 1.83
CA VAL A 40 -1.74 -12.13 2.81
C VAL A 40 -2.73 -11.67 3.88
N ASP A 41 -2.45 -10.55 4.54
CA ASP A 41 -3.28 -10.06 5.64
C ASP A 41 -3.14 -8.55 5.85
N TRP A 42 -4.11 -7.93 6.49
CA TRP A 42 -4.17 -6.50 6.80
C TRP A 42 -4.56 -6.29 8.26
N SER A 43 -3.88 -5.37 8.95
CA SER A 43 -4.40 -4.87 10.22
C SER A 43 -5.62 -3.99 9.98
N ASN A 44 -6.34 -3.71 11.07
CA ASN A 44 -7.28 -2.59 11.07
C ASN A 44 -6.58 -1.30 10.65
N ILE A 45 -7.33 -0.44 9.96
CA ILE A 45 -6.85 0.87 9.54
C ILE A 45 -7.11 1.86 10.66
N HIS A 46 -6.06 2.54 11.07
CA HIS A 46 -6.12 3.52 12.14
C HIS A 46 -6.07 4.92 11.52
N LYS A 47 -7.11 5.72 11.77
CA LYS A 47 -7.05 7.16 11.56
C LYS A 47 -6.09 7.76 12.60
N THR A 48 -5.25 8.68 12.16
CA THR A 48 -4.31 9.45 12.99
C THR A 48 -4.49 10.94 12.72
N ASP A 49 -3.87 11.79 13.53
CA ASP A 49 -3.91 13.25 13.33
C ASP A 49 -3.31 13.69 11.98
N ASN A 50 -2.38 12.89 11.42
CA ASN A 50 -1.66 13.19 10.19
C ASN A 50 -2.11 12.32 9.00
N GLY A 51 -3.26 11.64 9.09
CA GLY A 51 -3.77 10.77 8.04
C GLY A 51 -4.11 9.37 8.54
N TYR A 52 -3.50 8.34 7.97
CA TYR A 52 -3.84 6.93 8.21
C TYR A 52 -2.61 6.06 8.43
N ARG A 53 -2.79 4.98 9.20
CA ARG A 53 -1.79 3.94 9.42
C ARG A 53 -2.39 2.56 9.21
N VAL A 54 -1.67 1.69 8.50
CA VAL A 54 -2.03 0.27 8.33
C VAL A 54 -0.78 -0.60 8.30
N THR A 55 -0.85 -1.79 8.92
CA THR A 55 0.15 -2.84 8.72
C THR A 55 -0.37 -3.81 7.68
N HIS A 56 0.47 -4.12 6.69
CA HIS A 56 0.14 -5.08 5.65
C HIS A 56 1.17 -6.21 5.62
N LYS A 57 0.66 -7.44 5.69
CA LYS A 57 1.42 -8.66 5.45
C LYS A 57 1.26 -9.07 3.98
N TYR A 58 2.37 -9.23 3.29
CA TYR A 58 2.37 -9.70 1.90
C TYR A 58 3.54 -10.64 1.62
N ARG A 59 3.45 -11.36 0.52
CA ARG A 59 4.54 -12.17 -0.02
C ARG A 59 4.97 -11.61 -1.37
N ALA A 60 6.28 -11.51 -1.60
CA ALA A 60 6.86 -11.06 -2.87
C ALA A 60 8.25 -11.67 -3.05
N LYS A 61 8.79 -11.68 -4.28
CA LYS A 61 10.18 -12.09 -4.50
C LYS A 61 11.14 -10.99 -4.03
N ASN A 62 12.19 -11.40 -3.33
CA ASN A 62 13.33 -10.54 -3.05
C ASN A 62 14.27 -10.45 -4.27
N SER A 63 15.37 -9.71 -4.13
CA SER A 63 16.38 -9.53 -5.20
C SER A 63 17.07 -10.82 -5.66
N PHE A 64 16.95 -11.91 -4.91
CA PHE A 64 17.49 -13.23 -5.27
C PHE A 64 16.43 -14.15 -5.93
N GLY A 65 15.23 -13.64 -6.19
CA GLY A 65 14.13 -14.39 -6.80
C GLY A 65 13.38 -15.33 -5.84
N ALA A 66 13.75 -15.37 -4.56
CA ALA A 66 13.07 -16.16 -3.55
C ALA A 66 11.86 -15.39 -3.01
N TYR A 67 10.72 -16.08 -2.84
CA TYR A 67 9.56 -15.47 -2.20
C TYR A 67 9.77 -15.34 -0.69
N VAL A 68 9.68 -14.12 -0.19
CA VAL A 68 9.72 -13.77 1.24
C VAL A 68 8.39 -13.20 1.69
N THR A 69 8.07 -13.37 2.97
CA THR A 69 6.91 -12.73 3.60
C THR A 69 7.38 -11.50 4.36
N GLU A 70 6.79 -10.36 4.01
CA GLU A 70 7.06 -9.06 4.61
C GLU A 70 5.90 -8.64 5.49
N TYR A 71 6.23 -7.87 6.53
CA TYR A 71 5.28 -7.19 7.40
C TYR A 71 5.71 -5.73 7.49
N LYS A 72 4.94 -4.85 6.85
CA LYS A 72 5.29 -3.43 6.74
C LYS A 72 4.16 -2.55 7.24
N THR A 73 4.53 -1.52 7.99
CA THR A 73 3.61 -0.46 8.42
C THR A 73 3.69 0.70 7.44
N PHE A 74 2.56 1.05 6.85
CA PHE A 74 2.41 2.16 5.91
C PHE A 74 1.71 3.32 6.60
N TYR A 75 2.25 4.51 6.37
CA TYR A 75 1.67 5.78 6.79
C TYR A 75 1.22 6.53 5.54
N LEU A 76 0.02 7.07 5.58
CA LEU A 76 -0.57 7.88 4.52
C LEU A 76 -1.02 9.21 5.10
N ASN A 77 -0.94 10.28 4.32
CA ASN A 77 -1.58 11.55 4.69
C ASN A 77 -3.10 11.53 4.43
N ASP A 78 -3.78 12.64 4.67
CA ASP A 78 -5.23 12.76 4.48
C ASP A 78 -5.69 12.60 3.02
N GLU A 79 -4.81 12.89 2.06
CA GLU A 79 -5.00 12.65 0.63
C GLU A 79 -4.63 11.22 0.20
N PHE A 80 -4.40 10.31 1.14
CA PHE A 80 -4.01 8.92 0.92
C PHE A 80 -2.67 8.76 0.15
N THR A 81 -1.79 9.75 0.22
CA THR A 81 -0.43 9.65 -0.31
C THR A 81 0.46 8.97 0.73
N ILE A 82 1.24 7.96 0.32
CA ILE A 82 2.18 7.27 1.21
C ILE A 82 3.28 8.24 1.65
N THR A 83 3.42 8.43 2.95
CA THR A 83 4.41 9.31 3.57
C THR A 83 5.53 8.57 4.30
N GLY A 84 5.34 7.28 4.60
CA GLY A 84 6.35 6.46 5.24
C GLY A 84 6.04 4.96 5.21
N VAL A 85 7.11 4.15 5.19
CA VAL A 85 7.05 2.69 5.22
C VAL A 85 8.13 2.19 6.17
N TYR A 86 7.75 1.35 7.14
CA TYR A 86 8.64 0.79 8.16
C TYR A 86 8.47 -0.73 8.22
#